data_AF-A0A444QZP6-F1
#
_entry.id   AF-A0A444QZP6-F1
#
_cell.length_a   1.000
_cell.length_b   1.000
_cell.length_c   1.000
_cell.angle_alpha   90.00
_cell.angle_beta   90.00
_cell.angle_gamma   90.00
#
_symmetry.space_group_name_H-M   'P 1'
#
loop_
_entity.id
_entity.type
_entity.pdbx_description
1 polymer ?
#
loop_
_entity_poly.entity_id
_entity_poly.type
_entity_poly.pdbx_seq_one_letter_code
_entity_poly.pdbx_strand_id
1 'polypeptide(L)'
;ELLSVLKANFATPEGEKVRARLINRFEKYGNDIDEVDNISAELLRHYCKEVEKYQNPRGGYFTPGSYTVSAHVPLGAVVGATPDGRFAGEQLADGGLSPMLGQDAQGPTAVLKSVSKLDNTLLSNGTLLNVKFTPATLEGEAGLRKLADFLRAFTQLKLQHIQFNVVNADTLREAQQRP
;
A
#
# COMPACT_ATOMS: atom_id res chain seq x y z
N GLU A 1 -16.71 -10.49 -19.83
CA GLU A 1 -15.92 -9.36 -20.37
C GLU A 1 -14.68 -9.04 -19.52
N LEU A 2 -14.81 -8.62 -18.25
CA LEU A 2 -13.64 -8.27 -17.42
C LEU A 2 -12.64 -9.45 -17.27
N LEU A 3 -13.12 -10.66 -16.99
CA LEU A 3 -12.25 -11.84 -16.85
C LEU A 3 -11.43 -12.16 -18.12
N SER A 4 -12.00 -11.99 -19.31
CA SER A 4 -11.26 -12.23 -20.55
C SER A 4 -10.20 -11.16 -20.78
N VAL A 5 -10.50 -9.90 -20.44
CA VAL A 5 -9.53 -8.80 -20.50
C VAL A 5 -8.36 -9.02 -19.54
N LEU A 6 -8.64 -9.46 -18.30
CA LEU A 6 -7.59 -9.76 -17.31
C LEU A 6 -6.73 -10.96 -17.73
N LYS A 7 -7.33 -12.04 -18.25
CA LYS A 7 -6.58 -13.20 -18.78
C LYS A 7 -5.68 -12.82 -19.96
N ALA A 8 -6.10 -11.87 -20.78
CA ALA A 8 -5.31 -11.32 -21.87
C ALA A 8 -4.30 -10.26 -21.42
N ASN A 9 -4.14 -10.02 -20.11
CA ASN A 9 -3.26 -8.98 -19.56
C ASN A 9 -3.50 -7.59 -20.16
N PHE A 10 -4.76 -7.25 -20.45
CA PHE A 10 -5.15 -6.01 -21.13
C PHE A 10 -4.56 -5.80 -22.54
N ALA A 11 -3.97 -6.82 -23.17
CA ALA A 11 -3.23 -6.70 -24.43
C ALA A 11 -4.09 -6.50 -25.69
N THR A 12 -5.41 -6.40 -25.57
CA THR A 12 -6.31 -6.09 -26.69
C THR A 12 -6.68 -4.61 -26.71
N PRO A 13 -7.08 -4.02 -27.84
CA PRO A 13 -7.52 -2.63 -27.90
C PRO A 13 -8.66 -2.31 -26.92
N GLU A 14 -9.57 -3.27 -26.70
CA GLU A 14 -10.62 -3.17 -25.68
C GLU A 14 -10.05 -3.28 -24.27
N GLY A 15 -9.07 -4.17 -24.07
CA GLY A 15 -8.38 -4.36 -22.80
C GLY A 15 -7.65 -3.11 -22.34
N GLU A 16 -6.97 -2.40 -23.24
CA GLU A 16 -6.32 -1.12 -22.96
C GLU A 16 -7.33 -0.06 -22.50
N LYS A 17 -8.49 0.04 -23.17
CA LYS A 17 -9.57 0.97 -22.78
C LYS A 17 -10.14 0.63 -21.41
N VAL A 18 -10.36 -0.66 -21.14
CA VAL A 18 -10.84 -1.15 -19.84
C VAL A 18 -9.81 -0.81 -18.76
N ARG A 19 -8.53 -1.09 -18.97
CA ARG A 19 -7.46 -0.76 -18.03
C ARG A 19 -7.40 0.74 -17.73
N ALA A 20 -7.44 1.58 -18.77
CA ALA A 20 -7.45 3.02 -18.62
C ALA A 20 -8.66 3.49 -17.77
N ARG A 21 -9.83 2.88 -17.95
CA ARG A 21 -11.00 3.14 -17.11
C ARG A 21 -10.77 2.69 -15.67
N LEU A 22 -10.26 1.48 -15.44
CA LEU A 22 -9.98 0.95 -14.10
C LEU A 22 -9.03 1.85 -13.31
N ILE A 23 -8.02 2.42 -13.96
CA ILE A 23 -7.02 3.30 -13.32
C ILE A 23 -7.59 4.70 -13.05
N ASN A 24 -8.28 5.31 -14.03
CA ASN A 24 -8.57 6.74 -13.99
C ASN A 24 -10.01 7.11 -13.58
N ARG A 25 -10.93 6.14 -13.49
CA ARG A 25 -12.36 6.41 -13.22
C ARG A 25 -12.85 5.84 -11.91
N PHE A 26 -11.99 5.17 -11.15
CA PHE A 26 -12.35 4.58 -9.87
C PHE A 26 -11.39 5.05 -8.81
N GLU A 27 -11.95 5.28 -7.62
CA GLU A 27 -11.20 5.73 -6.47
C GLU A 27 -10.20 4.67 -6.01
N LYS A 28 -9.12 5.14 -5.40
CA LYS A 28 -7.99 4.31 -4.98
C LYS A 28 -7.75 4.47 -3.49
N TYR A 29 -7.48 3.34 -2.83
CA TYR A 29 -7.06 3.29 -1.44
C TYR A 29 -5.83 4.20 -1.21
N GLY A 30 -5.82 4.94 -0.10
CA GLY A 30 -4.75 5.88 0.25
C GLY A 30 -5.08 7.36 0.03
N ASN A 31 -6.34 7.68 -0.32
CA ASN A 31 -6.77 9.05 -0.65
C ASN A 31 -7.82 9.63 0.31
N ASP A 32 -8.01 9.03 1.48
CA ASP A 32 -9.05 9.37 2.46
C ASP A 32 -10.48 9.25 1.88
N ILE A 33 -10.74 8.19 1.12
CA ILE A 33 -12.03 7.95 0.47
C ILE A 33 -12.69 6.74 1.12
N ASP A 34 -13.73 7.00 1.91
CA ASP A 34 -14.38 6.00 2.76
C ASP A 34 -14.84 4.75 2.00
N GLU A 35 -15.38 4.90 0.79
CA GLU A 35 -15.88 3.76 0.01
C GLU A 35 -14.78 2.72 -0.25
N VAL A 36 -13.65 3.12 -0.85
CA VAL A 36 -12.55 2.21 -1.18
C VAL A 36 -11.73 1.82 0.06
N ASP A 37 -11.59 2.73 1.03
CA ASP A 37 -10.87 2.44 2.26
C ASP A 37 -11.61 1.39 3.12
N ASN A 38 -12.94 1.45 3.17
CA ASN A 38 -13.74 0.46 3.90
C ASN A 38 -13.76 -0.90 3.23
N ILE A 39 -13.69 -0.98 1.90
CA ILE A 39 -13.48 -2.24 1.17
C ILE A 39 -12.13 -2.86 1.58
N SER A 40 -11.05 -2.07 1.59
CA SER A 40 -9.75 -2.53 2.07
C SER A 40 -9.80 -3.00 3.52
N ALA A 41 -10.50 -2.27 4.38
CA ALA A 41 -10.66 -2.61 5.79
C ALA A 41 -11.43 -3.93 5.99
N GLU A 42 -12.49 -4.17 5.20
CA GLU A 42 -13.26 -5.42 5.25
C GLU A 42 -12.42 -6.62 4.81
N LEU A 43 -11.70 -6.51 3.69
CA LEU A 43 -10.82 -7.56 3.20
C LEU A 43 -9.71 -7.92 4.21
N LEU A 44 -9.08 -6.90 4.79
CA LEU A 44 -8.06 -7.08 5.81
C LEU A 44 -8.62 -7.71 7.09
N ARG A 45 -9.80 -7.27 7.53
CA ARG A 45 -10.49 -7.86 8.68
C ARG A 45 -10.83 -9.32 8.45
N HIS A 46 -11.28 -9.68 7.24
CA HIS A 46 -11.55 -11.06 6.88
C HIS A 46 -10.29 -11.92 6.99
N TYR A 47 -9.17 -11.48 6.41
CA TYR A 47 -7.87 -12.13 6.58
C TYR A 47 -7.49 -12.30 8.06
N CYS A 48 -7.58 -11.24 8.86
CA CYS A 48 -7.21 -11.28 10.27
C CYS A 48 -8.06 -12.28 11.06
N LYS A 49 -9.39 -12.24 10.87
CA LYS A 49 -10.34 -13.11 11.55
C LYS A 49 -10.20 -14.57 11.13
N GLU A 50 -9.71 -14.82 9.91
CA GLU A 50 -9.38 -16.17 9.49
C GLU A 50 -8.13 -16.67 10.21
N VAL A 51 -7.03 -15.91 10.21
CA VAL A 51 -5.78 -16.29 10.89
C VAL A 51 -5.97 -16.58 12.38
N GLU A 52 -6.78 -15.78 13.08
CA GLU A 52 -7.04 -15.93 14.52
C GLU A 52 -7.73 -17.26 14.90
N LYS A 53 -8.29 -18.01 13.93
CA LYS A 53 -8.94 -19.32 14.19
C LYS A 53 -7.94 -20.45 14.44
N TYR A 54 -6.68 -20.27 14.04
CA TYR A 54 -5.69 -21.33 14.03
C TYR A 54 -4.84 -21.32 15.30
N GLN A 55 -4.50 -22.50 15.80
CA GLN A 55 -3.58 -22.71 16.91
C GLN A 55 -2.27 -23.31 16.42
N ASN A 56 -1.16 -22.93 17.04
CA ASN A 56 0.15 -23.52 16.79
C ASN A 56 0.43 -24.69 17.77
N PRO A 57 1.39 -25.59 17.45
CA PRO A 57 1.69 -26.76 18.28
C PRO A 57 2.17 -26.48 19.71
N ARG A 58 2.45 -25.21 20.07
CA ARG A 58 2.86 -24.80 21.42
C ARG A 58 1.69 -24.29 22.27
N GLY A 59 0.45 -24.43 21.77
CA GLY A 59 -0.76 -24.00 22.48
C GLY A 59 -1.08 -22.49 22.37
N GLY A 60 -0.36 -21.76 21.52
CA GLY A 60 -0.68 -20.36 21.22
C GLY A 60 -1.57 -20.20 19.98
N TYR A 61 -2.19 -19.04 19.83
CA TYR A 61 -2.95 -18.69 18.62
C TYR A 61 -2.05 -18.01 17.58
N PHE A 62 -2.39 -18.16 16.30
CA PHE A 62 -1.77 -17.37 15.26
C PHE A 62 -2.30 -15.92 15.32
N THR A 63 -1.39 -14.96 15.22
CA THR A 63 -1.69 -13.52 15.21
C THR A 63 -1.36 -12.96 13.82
N PRO A 64 -2.30 -12.28 13.16
CA PRO A 64 -2.07 -11.75 11.82
C PRO A 64 -1.13 -10.54 11.86
N GLY A 65 -0.36 -10.39 10.80
CA GLY A 65 0.49 -9.22 10.55
C GLY A 65 0.39 -8.82 9.09
N SER A 66 0.65 -7.56 8.78
CA SER A 66 0.63 -7.05 7.41
C SER A 66 1.93 -6.32 7.11
N TYR A 67 2.88 -7.07 6.58
CA TYR A 67 4.19 -6.59 6.12
C TYR A 67 4.74 -7.61 5.12
N THR A 68 5.38 -7.14 4.06
CA THR A 68 5.85 -8.02 2.98
C THR A 68 7.38 -8.12 2.91
N VAL A 69 8.13 -7.31 3.67
CA VAL A 69 9.57 -7.12 3.48
C VAL A 69 9.81 -6.78 1.99
N SER A 70 10.48 -7.66 1.23
CA SER A 70 10.66 -7.53 -0.23
C SER A 70 9.75 -8.46 -1.04
N ALA A 71 8.89 -9.27 -0.40
CA ALA A 71 8.11 -10.31 -1.04
C ALA A 71 7.02 -9.79 -1.99
N HIS A 72 6.60 -8.53 -1.87
CA HIS A 72 5.60 -7.93 -2.77
C HIS A 72 6.04 -7.93 -4.24
N VAL A 73 7.35 -7.95 -4.53
CA VAL A 73 7.90 -8.09 -5.88
C VAL A 73 7.79 -9.54 -6.40
N PRO A 74 8.41 -10.57 -5.78
CA PRO A 74 8.31 -11.94 -6.28
C PRO A 74 6.89 -12.52 -6.18
N LEU A 75 6.07 -12.09 -5.21
CA LEU A 75 4.66 -12.47 -5.17
C LEU A 75 3.90 -11.86 -6.35
N GLY A 76 4.15 -10.59 -6.67
CA GLY A 76 3.55 -9.95 -7.84
C GLY A 76 3.92 -10.61 -9.18
N ALA A 77 5.15 -11.13 -9.29
CA ALA A 77 5.65 -11.83 -10.47
C ALA A 77 4.81 -13.07 -10.86
N VAL A 78 4.13 -13.69 -9.89
CA VAL A 78 3.28 -14.88 -10.11
C VAL A 78 1.78 -14.58 -10.11
N VAL A 79 1.39 -13.30 -10.01
CA VAL A 79 -0.02 -12.86 -10.02
C VAL A 79 -0.38 -12.31 -11.39
N GLY A 80 -1.49 -12.81 -11.96
CA GLY A 80 -2.07 -12.31 -13.22
C GLY A 80 -2.59 -10.88 -13.10
N ALA A 81 -3.02 -10.28 -14.22
CA ALA A 81 -3.56 -8.92 -14.20
C ALA A 81 -4.74 -8.80 -13.22
N THR A 82 -4.82 -7.69 -12.48
CA THR A 82 -5.83 -7.50 -11.42
C THR A 82 -6.83 -6.38 -11.77
N PRO A 83 -8.07 -6.44 -11.21
CA PRO A 83 -9.13 -5.45 -11.49
C PRO A 83 -8.84 -4.01 -11.04
N ASP A 84 -7.71 -3.75 -10.39
CA ASP A 84 -7.22 -2.41 -10.07
C ASP A 84 -6.49 -1.73 -11.25
N GLY A 85 -6.22 -2.48 -12.33
CA GLY A 85 -5.52 -2.03 -13.53
C GLY A 85 -4.03 -2.44 -13.56
N ARG A 86 -3.53 -3.15 -12.55
CA ARG A 86 -2.16 -3.66 -12.52
C ARG A 86 -1.98 -4.80 -13.54
N PHE A 87 -0.88 -4.76 -14.30
CA PHE A 87 -0.55 -5.81 -15.26
C PHE A 87 -0.08 -7.09 -14.57
N ALA A 88 -0.20 -8.22 -15.25
CA ALA A 88 0.37 -9.49 -14.81
C ALA A 88 1.89 -9.36 -14.60
N GLY A 89 2.39 -9.93 -13.50
CA GLY A 89 3.82 -9.93 -13.18
C GLY A 89 4.40 -8.64 -12.59
N GLU A 90 3.63 -7.53 -12.53
CA GLU A 90 4.07 -6.32 -11.81
C GLU A 90 4.15 -6.58 -10.30
N GLN A 91 4.85 -5.73 -9.55
CA GLN A 91 4.87 -5.81 -8.09
C GLN A 91 3.47 -5.58 -7.49
N LEU A 92 3.21 -6.17 -6.33
CA LEU A 92 2.08 -5.79 -5.48
C LEU A 92 2.42 -4.52 -4.66
N ALA A 93 1.43 -3.97 -3.96
CA ALA A 93 1.66 -2.88 -3.02
C ALA A 93 2.71 -3.29 -1.97
N ASP A 94 3.59 -2.36 -1.64
CA ASP A 94 4.65 -2.59 -0.66
C ASP A 94 4.12 -2.41 0.77
N GLY A 95 4.96 -2.72 1.76
CA GLY A 95 4.67 -2.45 3.17
C GLY A 95 3.48 -3.20 3.80
N GLY A 96 2.66 -3.90 3.05
CA GLY A 96 1.47 -4.57 3.57
C GLY A 96 0.27 -3.62 3.74
N LEU A 97 0.47 -2.39 4.22
CA LEU A 97 -0.60 -1.38 4.33
C LEU A 97 -0.41 -0.14 3.43
N SER A 98 0.71 -0.02 2.72
CA SER A 98 0.94 1.13 1.84
C SER A 98 -0.06 1.15 0.68
N PRO A 99 -0.49 2.34 0.23
CA PRO A 99 -1.17 2.48 -1.04
C PRO A 99 -0.34 1.91 -2.20
N MET A 100 -1.01 1.46 -3.26
CA MET A 100 -0.33 1.01 -4.47
C MET A 100 0.43 2.18 -5.11
N LEU A 101 1.62 1.89 -5.65
CA LEU A 101 2.53 2.90 -6.21
C LEU A 101 1.80 3.88 -7.14
N GLY A 102 1.86 5.17 -6.80
CA GLY A 102 1.33 6.26 -7.63
C GLY A 102 -0.19 6.37 -7.63
N GLN A 103 -0.87 5.66 -6.74
CA GLN A 103 -2.33 5.74 -6.59
C GLN A 103 -2.75 6.68 -5.44
N ASP A 104 -1.83 7.06 -4.55
CA ASP A 104 -1.99 8.04 -3.49
C ASP A 104 -1.72 9.48 -3.97
N ALA A 105 -2.76 10.17 -4.41
CA ALA A 105 -2.68 11.50 -5.02
C ALA A 105 -3.06 12.66 -4.07
N GLN A 106 -3.71 12.37 -2.93
CA GLN A 106 -4.19 13.39 -1.97
C GLN A 106 -3.17 13.73 -0.86
N GLY A 107 -1.91 13.29 -1.04
CA GLY A 107 -0.81 13.60 -0.13
C GLY A 107 -0.74 12.70 1.11
N PRO A 108 0.34 12.82 1.90
CA PRO A 108 0.69 11.85 2.94
C PRO A 108 -0.30 11.83 4.10
N THR A 109 -0.97 12.95 4.41
CA THR A 109 -1.99 12.99 5.47
C THR A 109 -3.23 12.18 5.10
N ALA A 110 -3.63 12.18 3.82
CA ALA A 110 -4.73 11.35 3.33
C ALA A 110 -4.38 9.85 3.45
N VAL A 111 -3.13 9.49 3.17
CA VAL A 111 -2.61 8.14 3.38
C VAL A 111 -2.75 7.72 4.84
N LEU A 112 -2.33 8.54 5.81
CA LEU A 112 -2.48 8.20 7.24
C LEU A 112 -3.95 7.94 7.62
N LYS A 113 -4.87 8.76 7.10
CA LYS A 113 -6.29 8.58 7.38
C LYS A 113 -6.85 7.31 6.75
N SER A 114 -6.52 7.02 5.49
CA SER A 114 -6.91 5.76 4.85
C SER A 114 -6.39 4.54 5.61
N VAL A 115 -5.12 4.56 6.00
CA VAL A 115 -4.50 3.47 6.78
C VAL A 115 -5.14 3.34 8.16
N SER A 116 -5.58 4.45 8.77
CA SER A 116 -6.24 4.42 10.10
C SER A 116 -7.64 3.79 10.08
N LYS A 117 -8.28 3.70 8.91
CA LYS A 117 -9.56 3.01 8.72
C LYS A 117 -9.39 1.50 8.68
N LEU A 118 -8.18 1.02 8.40
CA LEU A 118 -7.83 -0.39 8.54
C LEU A 118 -7.88 -0.76 10.03
N ASP A 119 -8.45 -1.91 10.37
CA ASP A 119 -8.60 -2.37 11.75
C ASP A 119 -7.26 -2.80 12.34
N ASN A 120 -6.38 -1.83 12.58
CA ASN A 120 -4.98 -2.01 12.96
C ASN A 120 -4.84 -2.78 14.29
N THR A 121 -5.89 -2.84 15.11
CA THR A 121 -5.88 -3.58 16.38
C THR A 121 -5.83 -5.09 16.19
N LEU A 122 -6.33 -5.60 15.05
CA LEU A 122 -6.28 -7.02 14.72
C LEU A 122 -4.87 -7.46 14.34
N LEU A 123 -4.06 -6.55 13.80
CA LEU A 123 -2.71 -6.82 13.29
C LEU A 123 -1.67 -6.77 14.40
N SER A 124 -1.87 -7.58 15.44
CA SER A 124 -1.00 -7.62 16.62
C SER A 124 0.42 -8.14 16.34
N ASN A 125 0.63 -8.85 15.23
CA ASN A 125 1.96 -9.27 14.77
C ASN A 125 2.72 -8.18 14.01
N GLY A 126 2.14 -6.98 13.89
CA GLY A 126 2.77 -5.81 13.30
C GLY A 126 2.23 -5.44 11.92
N THR A 127 2.37 -4.16 11.61
CA THR A 127 2.04 -3.58 10.30
C THR A 127 3.21 -2.78 9.75
N LEU A 128 3.20 -2.45 8.46
CA LEU A 128 4.19 -1.56 7.89
C LEU A 128 3.54 -0.55 6.93
N LEU A 129 3.99 0.70 7.03
CA LEU A 129 3.63 1.78 6.11
C LEU A 129 4.93 2.42 5.61
N ASN A 130 5.13 2.39 4.29
CA ASN A 130 6.23 3.10 3.64
C ASN A 130 5.75 4.47 3.15
N VAL A 131 6.51 5.51 3.49
CA VAL A 131 6.31 6.86 2.94
C VAL A 131 7.62 7.36 2.33
N LYS A 132 7.56 7.95 1.14
CA LYS A 132 8.72 8.54 0.48
C LYS A 132 8.56 10.06 0.38
N PHE A 133 9.59 10.78 0.80
CA PHE A 133 9.71 12.22 0.64
C PHE A 133 10.92 12.56 -0.23
N THR A 134 10.84 13.70 -0.92
CA THR A 134 12.04 14.32 -1.49
C THR A 134 12.80 15.05 -0.38
N PRO A 135 14.14 15.17 -0.45
CA PRO A 135 14.91 15.93 0.54
C PRO A 135 14.40 17.36 0.74
N ALA A 136 13.99 18.03 -0.34
CA ALA A 136 13.42 19.39 -0.30
C ALA A 136 12.15 19.49 0.56
N THR A 137 11.38 18.39 0.72
CA THR A 137 10.18 18.37 1.56
C THR A 137 10.50 18.56 3.04
N LEU A 138 11.67 18.08 3.48
CA LEU A 138 12.10 18.06 4.87
C LEU A 138 13.21 19.08 5.17
N GLU A 139 13.52 19.95 4.22
CA GLU A 139 14.59 20.92 4.35
C GLU A 139 14.26 22.02 5.38
N GLY A 140 15.24 22.30 6.25
CA GLY A 140 15.17 23.34 7.27
C GLY A 140 14.14 23.09 8.38
N GLU A 141 14.08 24.04 9.32
CA GLU A 141 13.23 23.95 10.51
C GLU A 141 11.73 23.84 10.20
N ALA A 142 11.28 24.39 9.07
CA ALA A 142 9.89 24.29 8.65
C ALA A 142 9.54 22.87 8.16
N GLY A 143 10.44 22.22 7.41
CA GLY A 143 10.28 20.83 6.97
C GLY A 143 10.26 19.86 8.16
N LEU A 144 11.18 20.02 9.11
CA LEU A 144 11.22 19.22 10.33
C LEU A 144 9.97 19.39 11.21
N ARG A 145 9.46 20.61 11.34
CA ARG A 145 8.19 20.87 12.05
C ARG A 145 7.01 20.17 11.38
N LYS A 146 6.91 20.22 10.05
CA LYS A 146 5.87 19.49 9.31
C LYS A 146 5.96 17.97 9.53
N LEU A 147 7.17 17.39 9.55
CA LEU A 147 7.35 15.98 9.85
C LEU A 147 6.95 15.64 11.29
N ALA A 148 7.29 16.49 12.26
CA ALA A 148 6.89 16.32 13.65
C ALA A 148 5.35 16.34 13.79
N ASP A 149 4.68 17.28 13.13
CA ASP A 149 3.21 17.36 13.12
C ASP A 149 2.58 16.16 12.40
N PHE A 150 3.21 15.68 11.33
CA PHE A 150 2.81 14.45 10.63
C PHE A 150 2.91 13.22 11.54
N LEU A 151 3.99 13.08 12.31
CA LEU A 151 4.17 11.99 13.28
C LEU A 151 3.19 12.10 14.47
N ARG A 152 2.83 13.31 14.89
CA ARG A 152 1.75 13.53 15.87
C ARG A 152 0.42 13.04 15.32
N ALA A 153 0.09 13.36 14.07
CA ALA A 153 -1.13 12.85 13.42
C ALA A 153 -1.12 11.32 13.32
N PHE A 154 -0.01 10.71 12.90
CA PHE A 154 0.17 9.24 12.89
C PHE A 154 -0.14 8.61 14.27
N THR A 155 0.37 9.23 15.35
CA THR A 155 0.14 8.74 16.72
C THR A 155 -1.32 8.90 17.14
N GLN A 156 -1.95 10.05 16.85
CA GLN A 156 -3.35 10.31 17.16
C GLN A 156 -4.31 9.37 16.42
N LEU A 157 -3.92 8.97 15.20
CA LEU A 157 -4.63 7.99 14.38
C LEU A 157 -4.36 6.53 14.79
N LYS A 158 -3.58 6.31 15.86
CA LYS A 158 -3.29 4.99 16.45
C LYS A 158 -2.68 3.99 15.46
N LEU A 159 -1.85 4.49 14.55
CA LEU A 159 -1.10 3.68 13.61
C LEU A 159 0.12 3.05 14.31
N GLN A 160 0.49 1.83 13.92
CA GLN A 160 1.51 1.07 14.65
C GLN A 160 2.94 1.38 14.20
N HIS A 161 3.17 1.48 12.89
CA HIS A 161 4.52 1.62 12.34
C HIS A 161 4.52 2.43 11.04
N ILE A 162 5.52 3.28 10.88
CA ILE A 162 5.78 4.05 9.67
C ILE A 162 7.29 4.20 9.48
N GLN A 163 7.74 4.10 8.23
CA GLN A 163 9.14 4.33 7.87
C GLN A 163 9.26 5.23 6.64
N PHE A 164 10.36 5.98 6.58
CA PHE A 164 10.56 7.04 5.60
C PHE A 164 11.77 6.79 4.71
N ASN A 165 11.59 6.93 3.40
CA ASN A 165 12.68 7.15 2.47
C ASN A 165 12.76 8.63 2.11
N VAL A 166 13.92 9.26 2.30
CA VAL A 166 14.15 10.67 1.97
C VAL A 166 15.24 10.75 0.91
N VAL A 167 14.85 10.64 -0.36
CA VAL A 167 15.80 10.49 -1.47
C VAL A 167 15.19 10.95 -2.80
N ASN A 168 16.01 11.50 -3.69
CA ASN A 168 15.59 11.87 -5.03
C ASN A 168 15.62 10.67 -5.98
N ALA A 169 14.68 10.64 -6.93
CA ALA A 169 14.64 9.60 -7.96
C ALA A 169 15.92 9.59 -8.81
N ASP A 170 16.48 10.76 -9.12
CA ASP A 170 17.71 10.88 -9.92
C ASP A 170 18.93 10.31 -9.19
N THR A 171 19.01 10.49 -7.87
CA THR A 171 20.06 9.86 -7.04
C THR A 171 20.02 8.33 -7.16
N LEU A 172 18.82 7.74 -7.13
CA LEU A 172 18.67 6.29 -7.28
C LEU A 172 19.02 5.81 -8.70
N ARG A 173 18.64 6.58 -9.73
CA ARG A 173 18.99 6.27 -11.13
C ARG A 173 20.49 6.37 -11.38
N GLU A 174 21.15 7.40 -10.84
CA GLU A 174 22.60 7.54 -10.94
C GLU A 174 23.32 6.37 -10.25
N ALA A 175 22.87 5.98 -9.05
CA ALA A 175 23.42 4.82 -8.35
C ALA A 175 23.25 3.50 -9.12
N GLN A 176 22.19 3.33 -9.92
CA GLN A 176 22.05 2.16 -10.80
C GLN A 176 23.04 2.18 -11.98
N GLN A 177 23.36 3.36 -12.51
CA GLN A 177 24.32 3.51 -13.61
C GLN A 177 25.77 3.35 -13.12
N ARG A 178 26.03 3.75 -11.87
CA ARG A 178 27.34 3.69 -11.22
C ARG A 178 27.22 3.12 -9.79
N PRO A 179 27.07 1.79 -9.65
CA PRO A 179 26.92 1.11 -8.36
C PRO A 179 28.19 1.19 -7.51
#